data_AF-A0A6B2EFC9-F1
#
_entry.id   AF-A0A6B2EFC9-F1
#
_cell.length_a   1.000
_cell.length_b   1.000
_cell.length_c   1.000
_cell.angle_alpha   90.00
_cell.angle_beta   90.00
_cell.angle_gamma   90.00
#
_symmetry.space_group_name_H-M   'P 1'
#
loop_
_entity.id
_entity.type
_entity.pdbx_description
1 polymer ?
#
loop_
_entity_poly.entity_id
_entity_poly.type
_entity_poly.pdbx_seq_one_letter_code
_entity_poly.pdbx_strand_id
1 'polypeptide(L)'
;MCDEESFVILGSTPTPSMECLARSYATETASGEFSSLPDVSVHMEAKAPSLDTEGAVGGVKEQSLSRSTASDTVDSVKAAAMEAPLPPDDDVLTPPEFQLNSIVSQASVVNWPETSQTAPSISSNHFNIFSEFPSMKGQNIASQDLSKLENFYCEHNQLKENLLNSNRCLRQYFALAEKWQNEIRDFKRQQDVYQTHVVGENERLRGVVEQMEQRLVEKNAEMEALKVENRQCIEALVEQHDREIEELRQQLQAAKVMVGEEGRRSSTEAELKWRQEMDHMEFTLGEKLRVAEMKEGQWHQEVAGLTEKFSKDMQEMRQRLAQESAKVVELEEQCRNWHSENDCLRVNLVAAEELNGRMRSDTGDTAQKMEQLEAFKLQAEIFERDFEAERAARTVLVGEKEQLLVDLRLLQNRHQQLIGELESMRNPRSGYPHPESQRTRQFRCPVCSRLFTDLSTLNSHVNDCLDNTDNP
;
A
#
# COMPACT_ATOMS: atom_id res chain seq x y z
N MET A 1 -39.58 24.27 -29.63
CA MET A 1 -38.66 23.12 -29.50
C MET A 1 -38.22 23.12 -28.06
N CYS A 2 -38.92 22.33 -27.26
CA CYS A 2 -38.74 22.15 -25.83
C CYS A 2 -38.79 20.64 -25.64
N ASP A 3 -37.65 20.05 -25.30
CA ASP A 3 -37.59 18.65 -24.88
C ASP A 3 -37.27 18.65 -23.39
N GLU A 4 -38.32 18.37 -22.62
CA GLU A 4 -38.28 18.04 -21.20
C GLU A 4 -38.00 16.54 -21.10
N GLU A 5 -36.87 16.15 -20.52
CA GLU A 5 -36.64 14.78 -20.08
C GLU A 5 -36.56 14.71 -18.55
N SER A 6 -37.58 14.03 -18.03
CA SER A 6 -37.89 13.76 -16.64
C SER A 6 -36.98 12.66 -16.09
N PHE A 7 -36.29 12.90 -14.97
CA PHE A 7 -35.65 11.84 -14.18
C PHE A 7 -36.43 11.58 -12.89
N VAL A 8 -36.85 10.31 -12.76
CA VAL A 8 -37.57 9.74 -11.63
C VAL A 8 -36.61 9.55 -10.45
N ILE A 9 -36.93 10.14 -9.30
CA ILE A 9 -36.27 9.81 -8.03
C ILE A 9 -36.99 8.61 -7.42
N LEU A 10 -36.45 7.41 -7.65
CA LEU A 10 -36.82 6.23 -6.87
C LEU A 10 -36.02 6.26 -5.57
N GLY A 11 -36.74 6.34 -4.45
CA GLY A 11 -36.17 6.29 -3.11
C GLY A 11 -35.39 5.00 -2.90
N SER A 12 -34.11 5.14 -2.56
CA SER A 12 -33.28 4.05 -2.05
C SER A 12 -33.76 3.70 -0.64
N THR A 13 -34.32 2.50 -0.53
CA THR A 13 -34.45 1.74 0.71
C THR A 13 -33.12 1.70 1.47
N PRO A 14 -33.12 1.83 2.81
CA PRO A 14 -31.90 1.80 3.60
C PRO A 14 -31.21 0.43 3.48
N THR A 15 -29.90 0.45 3.28
CA THR A 15 -29.05 -0.75 3.19
C THR A 15 -28.90 -1.43 4.56
N PRO A 16 -28.75 -2.78 4.61
CA PRO A 16 -28.75 -3.57 5.85
C PRO A 16 -27.44 -3.50 6.66
N SER A 17 -26.64 -2.43 6.54
CA SER A 17 -25.34 -2.31 7.23
C SER A 17 -25.38 -1.46 8.50
N MET A 18 -26.56 -1.01 8.94
CA MET A 18 -26.75 -0.13 10.11
C MET A 18 -27.37 -0.84 11.32
N GLU A 19 -27.72 -2.13 11.23
CA GLU A 19 -28.32 -2.88 12.35
C GLU A 19 -27.29 -3.56 13.28
N CYS A 20 -26.02 -3.66 12.86
CA CYS A 20 -24.98 -4.32 13.67
C CYS A 20 -24.42 -3.45 14.80
N LEU A 21 -24.63 -2.13 14.77
CA LEU A 21 -24.12 -1.21 15.80
C LEU A 21 -25.11 -0.98 16.97
N ALA A 22 -26.37 -1.41 16.83
CA ALA A 22 -27.38 -1.23 17.87
C ALA A 22 -27.53 -2.44 18.83
N ARG A 23 -26.87 -3.57 18.56
CA ARG A 23 -26.95 -4.80 19.40
C ARG A 23 -25.75 -5.05 20.30
N SER A 24 -24.64 -4.33 20.13
CA SER A 24 -23.41 -4.54 20.90
C SER A 24 -23.39 -3.92 22.31
N TYR A 25 -24.46 -3.22 22.72
CA TYR A 25 -24.58 -2.63 24.07
C TYR A 25 -25.66 -3.28 24.96
N ALA A 26 -26.23 -4.41 24.56
CA ALA A 26 -27.25 -5.07 25.36
C ALA A 26 -27.08 -6.59 25.36
N THR A 27 -26.08 -7.10 26.11
CA THR A 27 -26.14 -8.40 26.80
C THR A 27 -24.88 -8.60 27.65
N GLU A 28 -24.75 -7.86 28.75
CA GLU A 28 -24.19 -8.43 29.97
C GLU A 28 -25.39 -8.73 30.88
N THR A 29 -25.63 -10.03 31.10
CA THR A 29 -26.62 -10.70 31.98
C THR A 29 -27.57 -11.61 31.22
N ALA A 30 -27.23 -12.90 31.16
CA ALA A 30 -28.15 -14.02 31.45
C ALA A 30 -27.50 -15.36 31.09
N SER A 31 -27.27 -16.15 32.12
CA SER A 31 -27.14 -17.61 32.11
C SER A 31 -28.33 -18.31 31.44
N GLY A 32 -28.09 -19.39 30.68
CA GLY A 32 -29.15 -20.32 30.29
C GLY A 32 -28.72 -21.37 29.27
N GLU A 33 -28.67 -22.63 29.69
CA GLU A 33 -28.61 -23.84 28.86
C GLU A 33 -29.80 -23.93 27.89
N PHE A 34 -29.58 -24.39 26.64
CA PHE A 34 -30.50 -25.33 25.98
C PHE A 34 -29.89 -25.98 24.73
N SER A 35 -30.01 -27.31 24.68
CA SER A 35 -29.71 -28.20 23.56
C SER A 35 -30.71 -28.06 22.41
N SER A 36 -30.31 -28.39 21.17
CA SER A 36 -30.88 -29.46 20.31
C SER A 36 -30.77 -29.20 18.79
N LEU A 37 -30.51 -30.32 18.09
CA LEU A 37 -30.45 -30.55 16.63
C LEU A 37 -31.79 -30.28 15.91
N PRO A 38 -31.85 -30.24 14.55
CA PRO A 38 -31.93 -31.46 13.69
C PRO A 38 -31.04 -31.36 12.42
N ASP A 39 -30.38 -32.40 11.92
CA ASP A 39 -30.81 -33.62 11.20
C ASP A 39 -31.74 -33.40 9.99
N VAL A 40 -31.16 -33.42 8.77
CA VAL A 40 -31.84 -33.81 7.52
C VAL A 40 -30.83 -34.49 6.58
N SER A 41 -31.03 -35.80 6.39
CA SER A 41 -30.45 -36.62 5.31
C SER A 41 -31.24 -36.46 4.01
N VAL A 42 -30.59 -36.29 2.85
CA VAL A 42 -31.11 -36.74 1.54
C VAL A 42 -29.97 -37.12 0.57
N HIS A 43 -29.91 -38.43 0.31
CA HIS A 43 -29.67 -39.16 -0.95
C HIS A 43 -28.51 -38.85 -1.92
N MET A 44 -27.79 -39.94 -2.23
CA MET A 44 -26.84 -40.16 -3.32
C MET A 44 -27.47 -40.12 -4.70
N GLU A 45 -26.69 -39.69 -5.70
CA GLU A 45 -26.78 -40.25 -7.06
C GLU A 45 -25.41 -40.23 -7.76
N ALA A 46 -25.00 -41.40 -8.23
CA ALA A 46 -23.75 -41.66 -8.93
C ALA A 46 -23.91 -41.45 -10.44
N LYS A 47 -22.89 -40.88 -11.10
CA LYS A 47 -22.72 -41.02 -12.55
C LYS A 47 -21.26 -40.84 -12.98
N ALA A 48 -20.63 -41.96 -13.37
CA ALA A 48 -19.44 -41.99 -14.22
C ALA A 48 -19.86 -41.96 -15.71
N PRO A 49 -18.95 -41.55 -16.62
CA PRO A 49 -18.48 -42.49 -17.65
C PRO A 49 -16.96 -42.38 -17.93
N SER A 50 -16.28 -43.52 -18.15
CA SER A 50 -15.67 -43.99 -19.42
C SER A 50 -14.56 -43.07 -19.98
N LEU A 51 -13.27 -43.38 -19.84
CA LEU A 51 -12.44 -44.33 -20.62
C LEU A 51 -12.58 -44.13 -22.14
N ASP A 52 -11.56 -43.51 -22.73
CA ASP A 52 -11.14 -43.68 -24.12
C ASP A 52 -9.60 -43.70 -24.18
N THR A 53 -9.11 -44.54 -25.08
CA THR A 53 -7.72 -44.97 -25.27
C THR A 53 -7.31 -44.58 -26.69
N GLU A 54 -6.13 -43.98 -26.85
CA GLU A 54 -5.28 -43.91 -28.05
C GLU A 54 -4.10 -42.98 -27.65
N GLY A 55 -2.80 -43.23 -27.86
CA GLY A 55 -2.08 -44.14 -28.75
C GLY A 55 -1.00 -43.33 -29.49
N ALA A 56 0.24 -43.26 -28.98
CA ALA A 56 1.46 -42.86 -29.71
C ALA A 56 2.68 -43.09 -28.78
N VAL A 57 3.46 -44.18 -28.89
CA VAL A 57 4.54 -44.48 -29.86
C VAL A 57 5.57 -43.35 -29.97
N GLY A 58 6.77 -43.59 -29.44
CA GLY A 58 7.98 -42.93 -29.91
C GLY A 58 9.14 -42.88 -28.92
N GLY A 59 10.23 -43.60 -29.22
CA GLY A 59 11.57 -43.05 -29.00
C GLY A 59 12.46 -43.76 -27.98
N VAL A 60 13.03 -44.89 -28.42
CA VAL A 60 14.26 -45.50 -27.89
C VAL A 60 15.42 -44.49 -27.92
N LYS A 61 16.18 -44.40 -26.82
CA LYS A 61 17.64 -44.22 -26.89
C LYS A 61 18.33 -44.80 -25.66
N GLU A 62 18.99 -45.92 -25.91
CA GLU A 62 20.03 -46.51 -25.07
C GLU A 62 21.19 -45.51 -24.88
N GLN A 63 21.72 -45.45 -23.67
CA GLN A 63 23.16 -45.28 -23.46
C GLN A 63 23.62 -46.11 -22.25
N SER A 64 24.70 -46.81 -22.51
CA SER A 64 25.32 -47.90 -21.77
C SER A 64 26.40 -47.43 -20.77
N LEU A 65 26.76 -48.34 -19.86
CA LEU A 65 27.98 -48.41 -19.01
C LEU A 65 27.92 -47.58 -17.72
N SER A 66 28.34 -48.06 -16.53
CA SER A 66 29.17 -49.20 -16.17
C SER A 66 28.93 -49.62 -14.72
N ARG A 67 28.97 -50.94 -14.51
CA ARG A 67 28.99 -51.67 -13.24
C ARG A 67 30.28 -51.40 -12.46
N SER A 68 30.16 -51.05 -11.19
CA SER A 68 31.22 -51.19 -10.19
C SER A 68 30.64 -51.73 -8.89
N THR A 69 31.10 -52.91 -8.52
CA THR A 69 30.86 -53.64 -7.28
C THR A 69 31.63 -53.01 -6.12
N ALA A 70 31.00 -52.76 -4.99
CA ALA A 70 31.66 -52.83 -3.68
C ALA A 70 30.60 -53.00 -2.58
N SER A 71 30.60 -54.20 -2.00
CA SER A 71 30.15 -54.47 -0.63
C SER A 71 30.96 -53.60 0.33
N ASP A 72 30.33 -53.00 1.34
CA ASP A 72 30.80 -53.09 2.72
C ASP A 72 29.79 -52.55 3.75
N THR A 73 29.45 -53.46 4.67
CA THR A 73 29.25 -53.32 6.12
C THR A 73 28.79 -51.98 6.70
N VAL A 74 27.60 -52.04 7.30
CA VAL A 74 27.21 -51.49 8.61
C VAL A 74 28.25 -50.62 9.33
N ASP A 75 27.89 -49.35 9.54
CA ASP A 75 28.25 -48.68 10.79
C ASP A 75 27.16 -47.73 11.29
N SER A 76 26.91 -47.86 12.58
CA SER A 76 25.87 -47.23 13.35
C SER A 76 26.32 -45.84 13.79
N VAL A 77 25.63 -44.78 13.36
CA VAL A 77 25.82 -43.43 13.91
C VAL A 77 24.48 -42.81 14.26
N LYS A 78 24.16 -42.95 15.56
CA LYS A 78 23.61 -41.93 16.46
C LYS A 78 22.77 -40.83 15.79
N ALA A 79 21.45 -40.99 15.90
CA ALA A 79 20.49 -39.90 15.74
C ALA A 79 20.82 -38.78 16.75
N ALA A 80 21.42 -37.70 16.26
CA ALA A 80 21.46 -36.43 16.97
C ALA A 80 20.11 -35.75 16.76
N ALA A 81 19.38 -35.54 17.86
CA ALA A 81 18.24 -34.65 17.90
C ALA A 81 18.70 -33.26 17.42
N MET A 82 18.18 -32.80 16.28
CA MET A 82 18.27 -31.39 15.89
C MET A 82 17.13 -30.65 16.58
N GLU A 83 17.39 -30.21 17.81
CA GLU A 83 16.74 -29.01 18.33
C GLU A 83 17.07 -27.85 17.38
N ALA A 84 16.03 -27.18 16.90
CA ALA A 84 16.18 -25.93 16.16
C ALA A 84 16.88 -24.90 17.06
N PRO A 85 17.94 -24.22 16.59
CA PRO A 85 18.50 -23.10 17.32
C PRO A 85 17.43 -22.02 17.53
N LEU A 86 17.06 -21.78 18.79
CA LEU A 86 16.33 -20.59 19.18
C LEU A 86 17.17 -19.37 18.73
N PRO A 87 16.59 -18.39 18.02
CA PRO A 87 17.30 -17.16 17.72
C PRO A 87 17.63 -16.45 19.05
N PRO A 88 18.83 -15.86 19.18
CA PRO A 88 19.15 -15.01 20.32
C PRO A 88 18.23 -13.80 20.30
N ASP A 89 17.97 -13.23 21.49
CA ASP A 89 17.15 -12.04 21.71
C ASP A 89 17.50 -10.90 20.73
N ASP A 90 16.78 -10.81 19.62
CA ASP A 90 16.87 -9.68 18.70
C ASP A 90 15.89 -8.61 19.17
N ASP A 91 16.47 -7.45 19.52
CA ASP A 91 15.77 -6.19 19.64
C ASP A 91 14.84 -6.04 18.44
N VAL A 92 13.53 -6.15 18.68
CA VAL A 92 12.50 -5.91 17.67
C VAL A 92 12.64 -4.46 17.23
N LEU A 93 13.42 -4.24 16.16
CA LEU A 93 13.56 -2.95 15.50
C LEU A 93 12.22 -2.61 14.87
N THR A 94 11.44 -1.83 15.63
CA THR A 94 10.17 -1.29 15.17
C THR A 94 10.41 -0.28 14.04
N PRO A 95 9.48 -0.16 13.07
CA PRO A 95 9.59 0.81 11.99
C PRO A 95 9.78 2.22 12.57
N PRO A 96 10.67 3.05 11.99
CA PRO A 96 10.88 4.40 12.48
C PRO A 96 9.61 5.23 12.31
N GLU A 97 9.03 5.69 13.43
CA GLU A 97 7.79 6.47 13.46
C GLU A 97 8.12 7.98 13.42
N PHE A 98 7.76 8.66 12.32
CA PHE A 98 8.02 10.10 12.17
C PHE A 98 6.88 10.92 12.80
N GLN A 99 7.09 11.46 14.01
CA GLN A 99 6.09 12.26 14.71
C GLN A 99 6.09 13.73 14.25
N LEU A 100 5.40 14.03 13.15
CA LEU A 100 5.18 15.40 12.64
C LEU A 100 4.48 16.32 13.66
N ASN A 101 3.62 15.77 14.52
CA ASN A 101 2.71 16.55 15.36
C ASN A 101 3.41 17.27 16.54
N SER A 102 4.56 16.78 17.00
CA SER A 102 5.32 17.40 18.10
C SER A 102 6.02 18.70 17.67
N ILE A 103 6.32 18.83 16.37
CA ILE A 103 7.20 19.87 15.82
C ILE A 103 6.40 21.01 15.20
N VAL A 104 5.28 20.73 14.53
CA VAL A 104 4.32 21.76 14.07
C VAL A 104 3.81 22.59 15.25
N SER A 105 3.61 21.92 16.40
CA SER A 105 3.24 22.56 17.66
C SER A 105 4.32 23.47 18.24
N GLN A 106 5.61 23.26 17.92
CA GLN A 106 6.72 24.12 18.35
C GLN A 106 6.92 25.32 17.42
N ALA A 107 6.65 25.16 16.12
CA ALA A 107 6.70 26.26 15.16
C ALA A 107 5.62 27.33 15.39
N SER A 108 4.43 26.92 15.86
CA SER A 108 3.34 27.85 16.21
C SER A 108 3.61 28.74 17.43
N VAL A 109 4.66 28.47 18.22
CA VAL A 109 5.02 29.27 19.40
C VAL A 109 5.87 30.50 19.03
N VAL A 110 6.44 30.54 17.82
CA VAL A 110 7.26 31.66 17.36
C VAL A 110 6.37 32.80 16.88
N ASN A 111 5.92 33.61 17.84
CA ASN A 111 5.11 34.80 17.60
C ASN A 111 5.90 35.81 16.75
N TRP A 112 5.57 35.94 15.47
CA TRP A 112 5.99 37.10 14.69
C TRP A 112 5.33 38.35 15.28
N PRO A 113 6.02 39.51 15.33
CA PRO A 113 5.30 40.76 15.44
C PRO A 113 4.41 40.88 14.20
N GLU A 114 3.10 40.69 14.38
CA GLU A 114 2.11 40.88 13.33
C GLU A 114 2.28 42.28 12.73
N THR A 115 2.41 42.33 11.40
CA THR A 115 2.54 43.56 10.61
C THR A 115 1.29 44.44 10.66
N SER A 116 0.25 44.01 11.38
CA SER A 116 -1.06 44.66 11.53
C SER A 116 -1.28 45.34 12.87
N GLN A 117 -0.31 45.33 13.80
CA GLN A 117 -0.39 46.27 14.92
C GLN A 117 -0.14 47.68 14.35
N THR A 118 -1.24 48.39 14.07
CA THR A 118 -1.29 49.85 14.03
C THR A 118 -0.31 50.39 15.04
N ALA A 119 0.62 51.25 14.60
CA ALA A 119 1.63 51.87 15.44
C ALA A 119 1.02 52.13 16.83
N PRO A 120 1.52 51.49 17.90
CA PRO A 120 0.95 51.68 19.23
C PRO A 120 0.92 53.18 19.45
N SER A 121 -0.30 53.71 19.57
CA SER A 121 -0.57 55.13 19.81
C SER A 121 0.45 55.60 20.82
N ILE A 122 1.27 56.58 20.42
CA ILE A 122 2.37 57.15 21.19
C ILE A 122 1.89 57.21 22.65
N SER A 123 2.37 56.26 23.47
CA SER A 123 2.01 56.25 24.88
C SER A 123 2.46 57.60 25.38
N SER A 124 1.50 58.40 25.84
CA SER A 124 1.67 59.77 26.31
C SER A 124 2.43 59.83 27.64
N ASN A 125 3.43 58.97 27.82
CA ASN A 125 4.46 59.16 28.81
C ASN A 125 5.40 60.19 28.21
N HIS A 126 5.24 61.44 28.66
CA HIS A 126 6.04 62.59 28.24
C HIS A 126 7.54 62.27 28.27
N PHE A 127 8.10 61.83 27.14
CA PHE A 127 9.52 61.71 26.94
C PHE A 127 10.09 63.14 26.89
N ASN A 128 11.01 63.44 27.81
CA ASN A 128 11.60 64.76 27.91
C ASN A 128 12.99 64.72 27.28
N ILE A 129 13.16 65.32 26.10
CA ILE A 129 14.43 65.23 25.38
C ILE A 129 15.63 65.80 26.17
N PHE A 130 15.35 66.70 27.12
CA PHE A 130 16.36 67.31 27.97
C PHE A 130 16.90 66.37 29.07
N SER A 131 16.26 65.23 29.36
CA SER A 131 16.84 64.20 30.23
C SER A 131 17.88 63.36 29.50
N GLU A 132 17.64 63.07 28.22
CA GLU A 132 18.53 62.27 27.37
C GLU A 132 19.72 63.09 26.86
N PHE A 133 19.49 64.37 26.56
CA PHE A 133 20.51 65.32 26.09
C PHE A 133 20.57 66.55 27.02
N PRO A 134 21.20 66.45 28.20
CA PRO A 134 21.32 67.55 29.15
C PRO A 134 21.98 68.81 28.57
N SER A 135 22.82 68.65 27.54
CA SER A 135 23.51 69.74 26.83
C SER A 135 22.59 70.67 26.04
N MET A 136 21.35 70.25 25.76
CA MET A 136 20.36 71.09 25.05
C MET A 136 19.63 72.07 25.99
N LYS A 137 19.76 71.91 27.32
CA LYS A 137 19.11 72.80 28.29
C LYS A 137 19.66 74.22 28.18
N GLY A 138 18.80 75.19 27.87
CA GLY A 138 19.15 76.61 27.78
C GLY A 138 19.41 77.13 26.36
N GLN A 139 19.27 76.29 25.33
CA GLN A 139 19.24 76.76 23.94
C GLN A 139 17.81 77.23 23.57
N ASN A 140 17.69 78.38 22.90
CA ASN A 140 16.42 78.92 22.41
C ASN A 140 15.96 78.14 21.16
N ILE A 141 15.50 76.91 21.36
CA ILE A 141 14.95 76.05 20.31
C ILE A 141 13.43 76.23 20.30
N ALA A 142 12.83 76.38 19.11
CA ALA A 142 11.39 76.49 18.97
C ALA A 142 10.70 75.22 19.50
N SER A 143 9.61 75.39 20.27
CA SER A 143 8.86 74.28 20.88
C SER A 143 8.38 73.25 19.85
N GLN A 144 8.07 73.68 18.62
CA GLN A 144 7.65 72.78 17.56
C GLN A 144 8.77 71.84 17.11
N ASP A 145 10.01 72.33 17.07
CA ASP A 145 11.17 71.53 16.67
C ASP A 145 11.60 70.58 17.79
N LEU A 146 11.41 70.96 19.06
CA LEU A 146 11.57 70.06 20.20
C LEU A 146 10.59 68.89 20.14
N SER A 147 9.30 69.13 19.87
CA SER A 147 8.31 68.05 19.73
C SER A 147 8.60 67.14 18.54
N LYS A 148 9.08 67.68 17.41
CA LYS A 148 9.52 66.85 16.29
C LYS A 148 10.72 65.98 16.67
N LEU A 149 11.68 66.52 17.41
CA LEU A 149 12.85 65.77 17.84
C LEU A 149 12.49 64.68 18.87
N GLU A 150 11.55 64.95 19.78
CA GLU A 150 10.97 63.94 20.68
C GLU A 150 10.27 62.82 19.89
N ASN A 151 9.46 63.18 18.88
CA ASN A 151 8.82 62.20 17.99
C ASN A 151 9.86 61.35 17.23
N PHE A 152 10.86 61.97 16.61
CA PHE A 152 11.92 61.23 15.90
C PHE A 152 12.72 60.31 16.82
N TYR A 153 12.96 60.72 18.07
CA TYR A 153 13.64 59.89 19.05
C TYR A 153 12.79 58.67 19.46
N CYS A 154 11.49 58.88 19.70
CA CYS A 154 10.55 57.79 19.97
C CYS A 154 10.44 56.82 18.79
N GLU A 155 10.30 57.32 17.56
CA GLU A 155 10.27 56.51 16.34
C GLU A 155 11.58 55.72 16.16
N HIS A 156 12.73 56.35 16.40
CA HIS A 156 14.03 55.70 16.33
C HIS A 156 14.16 54.56 17.35
N ASN A 157 13.73 54.78 18.61
CA ASN A 157 13.78 53.74 19.63
C ASN A 157 12.81 52.59 19.34
N GLN A 158 11.61 52.90 18.84
CA GLN A 158 10.67 51.89 18.39
C GLN A 158 11.26 51.06 17.25
N LEU A 159 11.90 51.69 16.27
CA LEU A 159 12.57 50.98 15.18
C LEU A 159 13.72 50.10 15.70
N LYS A 160 14.51 50.62 16.66
CA LYS A 160 15.59 49.86 17.30
C LYS A 160 15.07 48.62 18.03
N GLU A 161 13.99 48.75 18.81
CA GLU A 161 13.35 47.63 19.49
C GLU A 161 12.77 46.62 18.50
N ASN A 162 12.08 47.08 17.45
CA ASN A 162 11.56 46.23 16.39
C ASN A 162 12.68 45.43 15.70
N LEU A 163 13.82 46.07 15.44
CA LEU A 163 14.95 45.41 14.79
C LEU A 163 15.61 44.38 15.72
N LEU A 164 15.73 44.67 17.02
CA LEU A 164 16.21 43.72 18.01
C LEU A 164 15.28 42.50 18.16
N ASN A 165 13.96 42.73 18.19
CA ASN A 165 12.95 41.68 18.27
C ASN A 165 12.95 40.82 17.00
N SER A 166 13.01 41.44 15.82
CA SER A 166 13.14 40.74 14.54
C SER A 166 14.41 39.89 14.50
N ASN A 167 15.56 40.42 14.94
CA ASN A 167 16.80 39.65 14.99
C ASN A 167 16.71 38.44 15.94
N ARG A 168 16.07 38.61 17.11
CA ARG A 168 15.82 37.50 18.05
C ARG A 168 14.94 36.43 17.42
N CYS A 169 13.86 36.83 16.76
CA CYS A 169 12.93 35.94 16.08
C CYS A 169 13.64 35.13 14.98
N LEU A 170 14.42 35.81 14.13
CA LEU A 170 15.22 35.15 13.08
C LEU A 170 16.18 34.11 13.67
N ARG A 171 16.88 34.41 14.77
CA ARG A 171 17.78 33.44 15.44
C ARG A 171 17.02 32.21 15.94
N GLN A 172 15.82 32.39 16.49
CA GLN A 172 14.97 31.28 16.91
C GLN A 172 14.53 30.42 15.72
N TYR A 173 14.19 31.04 14.58
CA TYR A 173 13.89 30.32 13.35
C TYR A 173 15.08 29.54 12.82
N PHE A 174 16.27 30.12 12.81
CA PHE A 174 17.49 29.42 12.40
C PHE A 174 17.75 28.20 13.28
N ALA A 175 17.62 28.33 14.61
CA ALA A 175 17.79 27.20 15.52
C ALA A 175 16.75 26.09 15.31
N LEU A 176 15.48 26.47 15.06
CA LEU A 176 14.42 25.51 14.78
C LEU A 176 14.64 24.80 13.43
N ALA A 177 15.06 25.53 12.41
CA ALA A 177 15.38 24.97 11.09
C ALA A 177 16.56 24.00 11.16
N GLU A 178 17.60 24.34 11.93
CA GLU A 178 18.74 23.45 12.16
C GLU A 178 18.32 22.17 12.89
N LYS A 179 17.48 22.29 13.93
CA LYS A 179 16.91 21.14 14.63
C LYS A 179 16.12 20.23 13.68
N TRP A 180 15.26 20.81 12.85
CA TRP A 180 14.47 20.08 11.86
C TRP A 180 15.36 19.36 10.84
N GLN A 181 16.41 20.02 10.36
CA GLN A 181 17.37 19.42 9.44
C GLN A 181 18.13 18.25 10.08
N ASN A 182 18.43 18.32 11.38
CA ASN A 182 19.05 17.23 12.12
C ASN A 182 18.09 16.05 12.33
N GLU A 183 16.83 16.31 12.71
CA GLU A 183 15.80 15.27 12.87
C GLU A 183 15.52 14.53 11.56
N ILE A 184 15.45 15.23 10.42
CA ILE A 184 15.34 14.59 9.09
C ILE A 184 16.55 13.70 8.80
N ARG A 185 17.76 14.16 9.16
CA ARG A 185 19.00 13.40 8.95
C ARG A 185 19.06 12.16 9.83
N ASP A 186 18.61 12.26 11.07
CA ASP A 186 18.51 11.13 12.00
C ASP A 186 17.47 10.12 11.50
N PHE A 187 16.28 10.58 11.11
CA PHE A 187 15.24 9.72 10.55
C PHE A 187 15.72 8.98 9.29
N LYS A 188 16.39 9.68 8.37
CA LYS A 188 16.96 9.05 7.18
C LYS A 188 18.01 7.99 7.53
N ARG A 189 18.87 8.25 8.52
CA ARG A 189 19.82 7.25 9.03
C ARG A 189 19.12 6.02 9.61
N GLN A 190 18.06 6.22 10.39
CA GLN A 190 17.27 5.09 10.93
C GLN A 190 16.60 4.29 9.82
N GLN A 191 16.03 4.97 8.82
CA GLN A 191 15.44 4.34 7.66
C GLN A 191 16.46 3.52 6.86
N ASP A 192 17.66 4.05 6.62
CA ASP A 192 18.73 3.35 5.91
C ASP A 192 19.18 2.08 6.68
N VAL A 193 19.30 2.16 8.01
CA VAL A 193 19.63 0.99 8.86
C VAL A 193 18.52 -0.05 8.81
N TYR A 194 17.26 0.37 8.97
CA TYR A 194 16.11 -0.53 8.89
C TYR A 194 16.02 -1.21 7.51
N GLN A 195 16.20 -0.46 6.44
CA GLN A 195 16.21 -0.99 5.08
C GLN A 195 17.34 -2.00 4.88
N THR A 196 18.55 -1.70 5.36
CA THR A 196 19.69 -2.62 5.29
C THR A 196 19.41 -3.91 6.05
N HIS A 197 18.82 -3.82 7.24
CA HIS A 197 18.41 -4.97 8.05
C HIS A 197 17.39 -5.84 7.31
N VAL A 198 16.32 -5.24 6.77
CA VAL A 198 15.28 -5.96 6.01
C VAL A 198 15.86 -6.64 4.77
N VAL A 199 16.80 -5.99 4.06
CA VAL A 199 17.47 -6.61 2.91
C VAL A 199 18.32 -7.80 3.34
N GLY A 200 19.12 -7.66 4.40
CA GLY A 200 19.95 -8.76 4.92
C GLY A 200 19.11 -9.96 5.39
N GLU A 201 18.00 -9.71 6.07
CA GLU A 201 17.11 -10.77 6.54
C GLU A 201 16.40 -11.48 5.37
N ASN A 202 16.00 -10.74 4.34
CA ASN A 202 15.46 -11.34 3.12
C ASN A 202 16.49 -12.20 2.37
N GLU A 203 17.75 -11.79 2.32
CA GLU A 203 18.84 -12.62 1.77
C GLU A 203 19.05 -13.90 2.59
N ARG A 204 19.02 -13.79 3.92
CA ARG A 204 19.12 -14.95 4.82
C ARG A 204 17.96 -15.93 4.61
N LEU A 205 16.73 -15.44 4.57
CA LEU A 205 15.53 -16.25 4.33
C LEU A 205 15.57 -16.92 2.95
N ARG A 206 16.01 -16.19 1.91
CA ARG A 206 16.20 -16.76 0.57
C ARG A 206 17.19 -17.92 0.59
N GLY A 207 18.32 -17.78 1.29
CA GLY A 207 19.29 -18.85 1.44
C GLY A 207 18.72 -20.10 2.14
N VAL A 208 17.86 -19.92 3.15
CA VAL A 208 17.16 -21.04 3.81
C VAL A 208 16.18 -21.73 2.85
N VAL A 209 15.42 -20.96 2.07
CA VAL A 209 14.49 -21.51 1.07
C VAL A 209 15.25 -22.33 0.02
N GLU A 210 16.35 -21.80 -0.54
CA GLU A 210 17.17 -22.51 -1.51
C GLU A 210 17.72 -23.83 -0.95
N GLN A 211 18.14 -23.86 0.32
CA GLN A 211 18.57 -25.11 0.97
C GLN A 211 17.43 -26.10 1.19
N MET A 212 16.21 -25.63 1.48
CA MET A 212 15.03 -26.48 1.61
C MET A 212 14.64 -27.08 0.25
N GLU A 213 14.67 -26.28 -0.81
CA GLU A 213 14.41 -26.74 -2.17
C GLU A 213 15.42 -27.80 -2.62
N GLN A 214 16.72 -27.60 -2.36
CA GLN A 214 17.74 -28.60 -2.65
C GLN A 214 17.48 -29.92 -1.91
N ARG A 215 17.18 -29.86 -0.61
CA ARG A 215 16.85 -31.06 0.17
C ARG A 215 15.60 -31.77 -0.34
N LEU A 216 14.60 -31.03 -0.80
CA LEU A 216 13.40 -31.62 -1.42
C LEU A 216 13.73 -32.32 -2.74
N VAL A 217 14.59 -31.73 -3.58
CA VAL A 217 15.05 -32.35 -4.83
C VAL A 217 15.83 -33.64 -4.54
N GLU A 218 16.75 -33.62 -3.56
CA GLU A 218 17.51 -34.79 -3.13
C GLU A 218 16.58 -35.90 -2.62
N LYS A 219 15.64 -35.56 -1.73
CA LYS A 219 14.67 -36.53 -1.19
C LYS A 219 13.75 -37.10 -2.25
N ASN A 220 13.33 -36.30 -3.24
CA ASN A 220 12.56 -36.78 -4.37
C ASN A 220 13.38 -37.74 -5.25
N ALA A 221 14.66 -37.46 -5.49
CA ALA A 221 15.55 -38.35 -6.22
C ALA A 221 15.76 -39.69 -5.48
N GLU A 222 15.96 -39.64 -4.15
CA GLU A 222 16.03 -40.84 -3.30
C GLU A 222 14.73 -41.65 -3.36
N MET A 223 13.58 -40.98 -3.27
CA MET A 223 12.27 -41.62 -3.34
C MET A 223 12.06 -42.34 -4.69
N GLU A 224 12.42 -41.68 -5.80
CA GLU A 224 12.31 -42.29 -7.14
C GLU A 224 13.27 -43.47 -7.32
N ALA A 225 14.50 -43.38 -6.79
CA ALA A 225 15.43 -44.50 -6.77
C ALA A 225 14.85 -45.70 -6.00
N LEU A 226 14.29 -45.46 -4.81
CA LEU A 226 13.66 -46.50 -3.99
C LEU A 226 12.42 -47.11 -4.68
N LYS A 227 11.62 -46.31 -5.38
CA LYS A 227 10.48 -46.82 -6.18
C LYS A 227 10.94 -47.73 -7.32
N VAL A 228 12.05 -47.38 -7.99
CA VAL A 228 12.64 -48.23 -9.04
C VAL A 228 13.13 -49.55 -8.44
N GLU A 229 13.84 -49.51 -7.32
CA GLU A 229 14.34 -50.71 -6.64
C GLU A 229 13.19 -51.62 -6.16
N ASN A 230 12.17 -51.06 -5.49
CA ASN A 230 11.01 -51.83 -5.05
C ASN A 230 10.26 -52.49 -6.21
N ARG A 231 10.10 -51.79 -7.35
CA ARG A 231 9.50 -52.35 -8.55
C ARG A 231 10.30 -53.54 -9.08
N GLN A 232 11.63 -53.42 -9.13
CA GLN A 232 12.51 -54.52 -9.55
C GLN A 232 12.42 -55.73 -8.59
N CYS A 233 12.36 -55.49 -7.28
CA CYS A 233 12.15 -56.56 -6.30
C CYS A 233 10.80 -57.26 -6.46
N ILE A 234 9.73 -56.51 -6.72
CA ILE A 234 8.40 -57.09 -6.98
C ILE A 234 8.41 -57.93 -8.25
N GLU A 235 8.99 -57.42 -9.34
CA GLU A 235 9.12 -58.15 -10.61
C GLU A 235 9.89 -59.47 -10.41
N ALA A 236 11.02 -59.44 -9.71
CA ALA A 236 11.81 -60.64 -9.41
C ALA A 236 11.05 -61.68 -8.56
N LEU A 237 10.27 -61.22 -7.57
CA LEU A 237 9.41 -62.09 -6.75
C LEU A 237 8.29 -62.73 -7.56
N VAL A 238 7.66 -61.98 -8.47
CA VAL A 238 6.63 -62.50 -9.38
C VAL A 238 7.22 -63.58 -10.29
N GLU A 239 8.38 -63.31 -10.91
CA GLU A 239 9.08 -64.29 -11.75
C GLU A 239 9.49 -65.56 -10.98
N GLN A 240 9.84 -65.45 -9.69
CA GLN A 240 10.10 -66.61 -8.85
C GLN A 240 8.82 -67.41 -8.60
N HIS A 241 7.72 -66.75 -8.21
CA HIS A 241 6.45 -67.42 -7.97
C HIS A 241 5.91 -68.13 -9.21
N ASP A 242 6.02 -67.52 -10.39
CA ASP A 242 5.59 -68.15 -11.64
C ASP A 242 6.38 -69.43 -11.95
N ARG A 243 7.69 -69.45 -11.66
CA ARG A 243 8.52 -70.66 -11.77
C ARG A 243 8.08 -71.75 -10.80
N GLU A 244 7.86 -71.42 -9.54
CA GLU A 244 7.40 -72.38 -8.52
C GLU A 244 6.03 -72.98 -8.86
N ILE A 245 5.09 -72.17 -9.35
CA ILE A 245 3.77 -72.64 -9.79
C ILE A 245 3.90 -73.63 -10.95
N GLU A 246 4.79 -73.37 -11.90
CA GLU A 246 4.98 -74.24 -13.06
C GLU A 246 5.63 -75.58 -12.66
N GLU A 247 6.60 -75.57 -11.74
CA GLU A 247 7.16 -76.79 -11.17
C GLU A 247 6.11 -77.64 -10.44
N LEU A 248 5.26 -77.02 -9.63
CA LEU A 248 4.16 -77.70 -8.92
C LEU A 248 3.15 -78.32 -9.90
N ARG A 249 2.84 -77.62 -11.02
CA ARG A 249 1.97 -78.16 -12.08
C ARG A 249 2.58 -79.40 -12.73
N GLN A 250 3.88 -79.38 -13.01
CA GLN A 250 4.59 -80.53 -13.58
C GLN A 250 4.60 -81.73 -12.63
N GLN A 251 4.84 -81.50 -11.33
CA GLN A 251 4.77 -82.55 -10.31
C GLN A 251 3.36 -83.17 -10.19
N LEU A 252 2.32 -82.33 -10.25
CA LEU A 252 0.93 -82.79 -10.20
C LEU A 252 0.52 -83.59 -11.46
N GLN A 253 1.06 -83.24 -12.63
CA GLN A 253 0.88 -84.03 -13.84
C GLN A 253 1.58 -85.41 -13.74
N ALA A 254 2.80 -85.46 -13.20
CA ALA A 254 3.52 -86.71 -12.97
C ALA A 254 2.78 -87.64 -11.98
N ALA A 255 2.25 -87.08 -10.88
CA ALA A 255 1.45 -87.82 -9.90
C ALA A 255 0.14 -88.38 -10.51
N LYS A 256 -0.51 -87.63 -11.42
CA LYS A 256 -1.72 -88.09 -12.12
C LYS A 256 -1.46 -89.28 -13.05
N VAL A 257 -0.27 -89.38 -13.64
CA VAL A 257 0.11 -90.54 -14.48
C VAL A 257 0.31 -91.80 -13.62
N MET A 258 0.90 -91.65 -12.43
CA MET A 258 1.15 -92.76 -11.50
C MET A 258 -0.14 -93.35 -10.88
N VAL A 259 -1.15 -92.51 -10.62
CA VAL A 259 -2.44 -92.95 -10.05
C VAL A 259 -3.33 -93.69 -11.06
N GLY A 260 -3.01 -93.62 -12.36
CA GLY A 260 -3.73 -94.31 -13.44
C GLY A 260 -3.43 -95.82 -13.58
N GLU A 261 -2.37 -96.33 -12.93
CA GLU A 261 -1.90 -97.70 -13.15
C GLU A 261 -2.26 -98.70 -12.03
N GLU A 262 -2.79 -98.26 -10.89
CA GLU A 262 -2.90 -99.09 -9.68
C GLU A 262 -4.36 -99.37 -9.25
N GLY A 263 -5.22 -99.76 -10.19
CA GLY A 263 -6.66 -99.80 -9.97
C GLY A 263 -7.43 -100.99 -10.52
N ARG A 264 -6.96 -102.25 -10.39
CA ARG A 264 -7.86 -103.43 -10.58
C ARG A 264 -7.28 -104.78 -10.12
N ARG A 265 -7.87 -105.40 -9.09
CA ARG A 265 -8.03 -106.87 -8.95
C ARG A 265 -9.01 -107.20 -7.81
N SER A 266 -10.11 -107.88 -8.15
CA SER A 266 -11.21 -108.36 -7.29
C SER A 266 -11.06 -109.87 -7.02
N SER A 267 -11.25 -110.35 -5.79
CA SER A 267 -12.50 -110.84 -5.18
C SER A 267 -12.98 -112.22 -5.67
N THR A 268 -12.60 -113.28 -4.94
CA THR A 268 -13.42 -114.47 -4.57
C THR A 268 -12.66 -115.29 -3.50
N GLU A 269 -12.29 -114.63 -2.41
CA GLU A 269 -11.72 -115.27 -1.21
C GLU A 269 -12.61 -114.97 0.01
N ALA A 270 -13.83 -114.47 -0.24
CA ALA A 270 -14.53 -113.47 0.58
C ALA A 270 -15.58 -114.02 1.56
N GLU A 271 -15.48 -115.25 2.05
CA GLU A 271 -16.46 -115.76 3.05
C GLU A 271 -15.80 -116.40 4.26
N LEU A 272 -14.68 -117.14 4.08
CA LEU A 272 -13.82 -117.55 5.19
C LEU A 272 -12.87 -116.42 5.61
N LYS A 273 -12.43 -115.63 4.61
CA LYS A 273 -11.78 -114.35 4.82
C LYS A 273 -12.74 -113.38 5.48
N TRP A 274 -14.04 -113.33 5.18
CA TRP A 274 -14.98 -112.42 5.89
C TRP A 274 -15.08 -112.67 7.40
N ARG A 275 -14.85 -113.88 7.91
CA ARG A 275 -14.86 -114.15 9.37
C ARG A 275 -13.53 -113.82 10.05
N GLN A 276 -12.40 -114.15 9.42
CA GLN A 276 -11.08 -113.66 9.86
C GLN A 276 -10.93 -112.16 9.62
N GLU A 277 -11.60 -111.62 8.61
CA GLU A 277 -11.79 -110.21 8.29
C GLU A 277 -12.81 -109.60 9.22
N MET A 278 -13.78 -110.28 9.82
CA MET A 278 -14.64 -109.69 10.87
C MET A 278 -13.84 -109.48 12.15
N ASP A 279 -13.02 -110.45 12.58
CA ASP A 279 -12.13 -110.29 13.74
C ASP A 279 -10.96 -109.32 13.43
N HIS A 280 -10.39 -109.40 12.23
CA HIS A 280 -9.44 -108.44 11.72
C HIS A 280 -10.09 -107.08 11.44
N MET A 281 -11.40 -107.00 11.14
CA MET A 281 -12.18 -105.76 11.00
C MET A 281 -12.53 -105.21 12.35
N GLU A 282 -12.74 -105.99 13.40
CA GLU A 282 -12.89 -105.48 14.77
C GLU A 282 -11.56 -104.91 15.28
N PHE A 283 -10.45 -105.64 15.04
CA PHE A 283 -9.12 -105.14 15.35
C PHE A 283 -8.75 -103.92 14.47
N THR A 284 -8.97 -103.98 13.15
CA THR A 284 -8.69 -102.84 12.27
C THR A 284 -9.72 -101.73 12.37
N LEU A 285 -10.96 -101.94 12.81
CA LEU A 285 -11.91 -100.87 13.14
C LEU A 285 -11.52 -100.25 14.46
N GLY A 286 -11.12 -101.03 15.48
CA GLY A 286 -10.60 -100.49 16.73
C GLY A 286 -9.29 -99.70 16.52
N GLU A 287 -8.41 -100.19 15.65
CA GLU A 287 -7.18 -99.51 15.25
C GLU A 287 -7.47 -98.32 14.34
N LYS A 288 -8.40 -98.43 13.37
CA LYS A 288 -8.88 -97.29 12.56
C LYS A 288 -9.65 -96.28 13.38
N LEU A 289 -10.33 -96.66 14.45
CA LEU A 289 -11.04 -95.78 15.36
C LEU A 289 -10.02 -95.04 16.24
N ARG A 290 -9.01 -95.73 16.79
CA ARG A 290 -7.88 -95.06 17.45
C ARG A 290 -7.11 -94.14 16.50
N VAL A 291 -6.90 -94.53 15.25
CA VAL A 291 -6.27 -93.70 14.23
C VAL A 291 -7.19 -92.55 13.82
N ALA A 292 -8.50 -92.74 13.77
CA ALA A 292 -9.49 -91.70 13.48
C ALA A 292 -9.58 -90.70 14.63
N GLU A 293 -9.64 -91.14 15.88
CA GLU A 293 -9.60 -90.30 17.09
C GLU A 293 -8.26 -89.55 17.18
N MET A 294 -7.14 -90.21 16.87
CA MET A 294 -5.83 -89.55 16.80
C MET A 294 -5.79 -88.50 15.68
N LYS A 295 -6.32 -88.81 14.50
CA LYS A 295 -6.42 -87.88 13.36
C LYS A 295 -7.43 -86.75 13.60
N GLU A 296 -8.50 -87.00 14.35
CA GLU A 296 -9.49 -86.00 14.77
C GLU A 296 -8.86 -85.05 15.79
N GLY A 297 -8.10 -85.57 16.76
CA GLY A 297 -7.27 -84.76 17.64
C GLY A 297 -6.23 -83.92 16.89
N GLN A 298 -5.58 -84.52 15.89
CA GLN A 298 -4.60 -83.84 15.04
C GLN A 298 -5.25 -82.75 14.18
N TRP A 299 -6.42 -83.03 13.59
CA TRP A 299 -7.22 -82.08 12.83
C TRP A 299 -7.72 -80.93 13.70
N HIS A 300 -8.22 -81.21 14.91
CA HIS A 300 -8.62 -80.17 15.86
C HIS A 300 -7.43 -79.28 16.25
N GLN A 301 -6.25 -79.86 16.43
CA GLN A 301 -5.03 -79.10 16.73
C GLN A 301 -4.57 -78.24 15.54
N GLU A 302 -4.67 -78.76 14.31
CA GLU A 302 -4.39 -78.01 13.08
C GLU A 302 -5.39 -76.85 12.87
N VAL A 303 -6.70 -77.12 13.04
CA VAL A 303 -7.75 -76.11 12.92
C VAL A 303 -7.61 -75.04 14.01
N ALA A 304 -7.28 -75.42 15.24
CA ALA A 304 -6.99 -74.47 16.32
C ALA A 304 -5.77 -73.60 15.99
N GLY A 305 -4.68 -74.19 15.48
CA GLY A 305 -3.49 -73.45 15.07
C GLY A 305 -3.74 -72.50 13.90
N LEU A 306 -4.52 -72.92 12.90
CA LEU A 306 -4.96 -72.07 11.79
C LEU A 306 -5.86 -70.92 12.27
N THR A 307 -6.79 -71.21 13.18
CA THR A 307 -7.70 -70.20 13.74
C THR A 307 -6.94 -69.15 14.55
N GLU A 308 -5.95 -69.57 15.34
CA GLU A 308 -5.08 -68.65 16.09
C GLU A 308 -4.24 -67.79 15.14
N LYS A 309 -3.69 -68.39 14.07
CA LYS A 309 -2.93 -67.67 13.04
C LYS A 309 -3.80 -66.61 12.35
N PHE A 310 -4.98 -66.99 11.85
CA PHE A 310 -5.91 -66.03 11.23
C PHE A 310 -6.37 -64.95 12.21
N SER A 311 -6.55 -65.27 13.49
CA SER A 311 -6.87 -64.28 14.51
C SER A 311 -5.73 -63.27 14.69
N LYS A 312 -4.47 -63.72 14.71
CA LYS A 312 -3.30 -62.83 14.78
C LYS A 312 -3.20 -61.95 13.53
N ASP A 313 -3.33 -62.54 12.34
CA ASP A 313 -3.27 -61.81 11.07
C ASP A 313 -4.40 -60.75 10.98
N MET A 314 -5.62 -61.07 11.42
CA MET A 314 -6.72 -60.10 11.49
C MET A 314 -6.45 -58.97 12.49
N GLN A 315 -5.87 -59.26 13.65
CA GLN A 315 -5.51 -58.24 14.63
C GLN A 315 -4.43 -57.31 14.09
N GLU A 316 -3.42 -57.86 13.43
CA GLU A 316 -2.36 -57.08 12.80
C GLU A 316 -2.90 -56.20 11.68
N MET A 317 -3.78 -56.73 10.82
CA MET A 317 -4.44 -55.93 9.78
C MET A 317 -5.32 -54.82 10.35
N ARG A 318 -6.05 -55.07 11.45
CA ARG A 318 -6.82 -54.04 12.15
C ARG A 318 -5.92 -52.96 12.74
N GLN A 319 -4.77 -53.35 13.30
CA GLN A 319 -3.81 -52.40 13.86
C GLN A 319 -3.20 -51.53 12.76
N ARG A 320 -2.80 -52.12 11.63
CA ARG A 320 -2.31 -51.38 10.46
C ARG A 320 -3.39 -50.44 9.91
N LEU A 321 -4.63 -50.89 9.78
CA LEU A 321 -5.74 -50.05 9.34
C LEU A 321 -5.98 -48.88 10.30
N ALA A 322 -5.91 -49.12 11.61
CA ALA A 322 -6.03 -48.06 12.61
C ALA A 322 -4.89 -47.04 12.50
N GLN A 323 -3.65 -47.49 12.31
CA GLN A 323 -2.49 -46.62 12.11
C GLN A 323 -2.62 -45.77 10.85
N GLU A 324 -3.00 -46.38 9.72
CA GLU A 324 -3.21 -45.64 8.48
C GLU A 324 -4.40 -44.66 8.59
N SER A 325 -5.48 -45.04 9.27
CA SER A 325 -6.60 -44.13 9.51
C SER A 325 -6.20 -42.91 10.35
N ALA A 326 -5.31 -43.09 11.34
CA ALA A 326 -4.81 -41.98 12.15
C ALA A 326 -3.96 -41.01 11.31
N LYS A 327 -3.09 -41.54 10.44
CA LYS A 327 -2.31 -40.72 9.50
C LYS A 327 -3.18 -39.94 8.53
N VAL A 328 -4.26 -40.54 8.02
CA VAL A 328 -5.20 -39.84 7.14
C VAL A 328 -5.85 -38.66 7.86
N VAL A 329 -6.30 -38.84 9.11
CA VAL A 329 -6.88 -37.74 9.91
C VAL A 329 -5.87 -36.61 10.15
N GLU A 330 -4.61 -36.95 10.43
CA GLU A 330 -3.55 -35.96 10.60
C GLU A 330 -3.27 -35.18 9.31
N LEU A 331 -3.18 -35.87 8.17
CA LEU A 331 -3.00 -35.22 6.87
C LEU A 331 -4.19 -34.34 6.51
N GLU A 332 -5.42 -34.76 6.80
CA GLU A 332 -6.61 -33.94 6.59
C GLU A 332 -6.59 -32.67 7.45
N GLU A 333 -6.11 -32.76 8.70
CA GLU A 333 -5.95 -31.59 9.57
C GLU A 333 -4.88 -30.63 9.05
N GLN A 334 -3.73 -31.16 8.61
CA GLN A 334 -2.70 -30.35 7.96
C GLN A 334 -3.23 -29.67 6.70
N CYS A 335 -3.99 -30.38 5.85
CA CYS A 335 -4.64 -29.79 4.69
C CYS A 335 -5.59 -28.66 5.08
N ARG A 336 -6.43 -28.84 6.12
CA ARG A 336 -7.33 -27.77 6.61
C ARG A 336 -6.52 -26.53 7.06
N ASN A 337 -5.42 -26.73 7.77
CA ASN A 337 -4.56 -25.64 8.22
C ASN A 337 -3.96 -24.88 7.03
N TRP A 338 -3.42 -25.59 6.03
CA TRP A 338 -2.91 -24.96 4.80
C TRP A 338 -3.98 -24.18 4.04
N HIS A 339 -5.22 -24.68 3.97
CA HIS A 339 -6.32 -23.93 3.35
C HIS A 339 -6.62 -22.64 4.13
N SER A 340 -6.70 -22.72 5.47
CA SER A 340 -6.94 -21.54 6.30
C SER A 340 -5.85 -20.48 6.19
N GLU A 341 -4.59 -20.90 6.11
CA GLU A 341 -3.46 -20.01 5.88
C GLU A 341 -3.53 -19.37 4.48
N ASN A 342 -3.86 -20.16 3.46
CA ASN A 342 -4.04 -19.65 2.11
C ASN A 342 -5.15 -18.61 2.03
N ASP A 343 -6.26 -18.82 2.72
CA ASP A 343 -7.38 -17.87 2.78
C ASP A 343 -6.98 -16.58 3.50
N CYS A 344 -6.26 -16.67 4.63
CA CYS A 344 -5.69 -15.49 5.30
C CYS A 344 -4.74 -14.70 4.38
N LEU A 345 -3.86 -15.40 3.65
CA LEU A 345 -2.93 -14.77 2.71
C LEU A 345 -3.67 -14.11 1.55
N ARG A 346 -4.76 -14.70 1.03
CA ARG A 346 -5.60 -14.09 -0.01
C ARG A 346 -6.25 -12.80 0.47
N VAL A 347 -6.82 -12.80 1.68
CA VAL A 347 -7.42 -11.58 2.26
C VAL A 347 -6.37 -10.49 2.42
N ASN A 348 -5.18 -10.84 2.93
CA ASN A 348 -4.07 -9.88 3.07
C ASN A 348 -3.59 -9.34 1.73
N LEU A 349 -3.52 -10.19 0.69
CA LEU A 349 -3.16 -9.77 -0.66
C LEU A 349 -4.16 -8.76 -1.22
N VAL A 350 -5.47 -9.04 -1.12
CA VAL A 350 -6.52 -8.13 -1.57
C VAL A 350 -6.45 -6.80 -0.82
N ALA A 351 -6.28 -6.83 0.50
CA ALA A 351 -6.13 -5.62 1.30
C ALA A 351 -4.90 -4.79 0.89
N ALA A 352 -3.77 -5.47 0.59
CA ALA A 352 -2.55 -4.81 0.11
C ALA A 352 -2.72 -4.21 -1.29
N GLU A 353 -3.43 -4.90 -2.19
CA GLU A 353 -3.77 -4.41 -3.53
C GLU A 353 -4.67 -3.17 -3.46
N GLU A 354 -5.70 -3.18 -2.62
CA GLU A 354 -6.58 -2.03 -2.40
C GLU A 354 -5.83 -0.83 -1.83
N LEU A 355 -4.95 -1.05 -0.85
CA LEU A 355 -4.11 0.01 -0.28
C LEU A 355 -3.16 0.60 -1.33
N ASN A 356 -2.52 -0.24 -2.14
CA ASN A 356 -1.68 0.21 -3.24
C ASN A 356 -2.46 1.00 -4.28
N GLY A 357 -3.70 0.58 -4.59
CA GLY A 357 -4.60 1.32 -5.47
C GLY A 357 -4.89 2.72 -4.95
N ARG A 358 -5.21 2.84 -3.65
CA ARG A 358 -5.44 4.14 -2.99
C ARG A 358 -4.20 5.02 -3.03
N MET A 359 -3.03 4.50 -2.64
CA MET A 359 -1.79 5.26 -2.68
C MET A 359 -1.46 5.76 -4.08
N ARG A 360 -1.67 4.93 -5.12
CA ARG A 360 -1.48 5.36 -6.52
C ARG A 360 -2.42 6.50 -6.91
N SER A 361 -3.69 6.43 -6.51
CA SER A 361 -4.65 7.52 -6.72
C SER A 361 -4.20 8.81 -6.03
N ASP A 362 -3.81 8.74 -4.75
CA ASP A 362 -3.35 9.90 -3.98
C ASP A 362 -2.07 10.51 -4.59
N THR A 363 -1.15 9.69 -5.08
CA THR A 363 0.03 10.18 -5.81
C THR A 363 -0.33 10.86 -7.13
N GLY A 364 -1.37 10.39 -7.82
CA GLY A 364 -1.89 11.05 -9.02
C GLY A 364 -2.52 12.41 -8.70
N ASP A 365 -3.37 12.47 -7.67
CA ASP A 365 -4.02 13.71 -7.24
C ASP A 365 -3.02 14.76 -6.75
N THR A 366 -1.99 14.32 -6.02
CA THR A 366 -0.91 15.22 -5.58
C THR A 366 -0.07 15.71 -6.74
N ALA A 367 0.24 14.87 -7.72
CA ALA A 367 0.93 15.29 -8.94
C ALA A 367 0.12 16.35 -9.71
N GLN A 368 -1.19 16.14 -9.88
CA GLN A 368 -2.06 17.12 -10.52
C GLN A 368 -2.11 18.45 -9.77
N LYS A 369 -2.16 18.42 -8.43
CA LYS A 369 -2.11 19.64 -7.60
C LYS A 369 -0.75 20.36 -7.72
N MET A 370 0.35 19.62 -7.87
CA MET A 370 1.65 20.25 -8.13
C MET A 370 1.67 20.97 -9.49
N GLU A 371 1.15 20.34 -10.55
CA GLU A 371 1.03 20.99 -11.87
C GLU A 371 0.20 22.28 -11.80
N GLN A 372 -0.90 22.28 -11.04
CA GLN A 372 -1.71 23.47 -10.80
C GLN A 372 -0.94 24.55 -10.04
N LEU A 373 -0.18 24.18 -9.00
CA LEU A 373 0.67 25.12 -8.26
C LEU A 373 1.76 25.73 -9.14
N GLU A 374 2.36 24.95 -10.05
CA GLU A 374 3.32 25.46 -11.02
C GLU A 374 2.67 26.45 -11.99
N ALA A 375 1.46 26.16 -12.48
CA ALA A 375 0.71 27.08 -13.32
C ALA A 375 0.40 28.41 -12.59
N PHE A 376 -0.02 28.36 -11.32
CA PHE A 376 -0.28 29.57 -10.54
C PHE A 376 0.99 30.36 -10.22
N LYS A 377 2.13 29.69 -10.00
CA LYS A 377 3.43 30.37 -9.83
C LYS A 377 3.81 31.13 -11.09
N LEU A 378 3.73 30.48 -12.25
CA LEU A 378 4.02 31.12 -13.53
C LEU A 378 3.09 32.32 -13.78
N GLN A 379 1.80 32.17 -13.45
CA GLN A 379 0.84 33.27 -13.54
C GLN A 379 1.21 34.44 -12.62
N ALA A 380 1.63 34.18 -11.38
CA ALA A 380 2.06 35.22 -10.46
C ALA A 380 3.32 35.95 -10.96
N GLU A 381 4.30 35.23 -11.49
CA GLU A 381 5.52 35.81 -12.08
C GLU A 381 5.22 36.71 -13.29
N ILE A 382 4.26 36.31 -14.13
CA ILE A 382 3.79 37.14 -15.26
C ILE A 382 3.18 38.44 -14.74
N PHE A 383 2.27 38.37 -13.76
CA PHE A 383 1.65 39.56 -13.20
C PHE A 383 2.63 40.48 -12.50
N GLU A 384 3.62 39.94 -11.81
CA GLU A 384 4.70 40.73 -11.19
C GLU A 384 5.49 41.50 -12.24
N ARG A 385 5.93 40.83 -13.31
CA ARG A 385 6.63 41.47 -14.44
C ARG A 385 5.78 42.54 -15.12
N ASP A 386 4.51 42.26 -15.36
CA ASP A 386 3.60 43.22 -16.01
C ASP A 386 3.37 44.44 -15.12
N PHE A 387 3.22 44.24 -13.80
CA PHE A 387 3.10 45.31 -12.84
C PHE A 387 4.37 46.17 -12.76
N GLU A 388 5.55 45.55 -12.76
CA GLU A 388 6.83 46.27 -12.78
C GLU A 388 7.01 47.08 -14.06
N ALA A 389 6.66 46.49 -15.21
CA ALA A 389 6.72 47.18 -16.50
C ALA A 389 5.79 48.40 -16.53
N GLU A 390 4.55 48.26 -16.06
CA GLU A 390 3.58 49.36 -15.94
C GLU A 390 4.08 50.44 -14.99
N ARG A 391 4.65 50.06 -13.83
CA ARG A 391 5.23 51.00 -12.88
C ARG A 391 6.41 51.77 -13.48
N ALA A 392 7.28 51.10 -14.21
CA ALA A 392 8.40 51.73 -14.90
C ALA A 392 7.90 52.73 -15.95
N ALA A 393 6.94 52.33 -16.78
CA ALA A 393 6.32 53.20 -17.78
C ALA A 393 5.67 54.44 -17.13
N ARG A 394 4.92 54.27 -16.03
CA ARG A 394 4.33 55.39 -15.29
C ARG A 394 5.38 56.35 -14.73
N THR A 395 6.50 55.84 -14.25
CA THR A 395 7.59 56.66 -13.73
C THR A 395 8.17 57.54 -14.84
N VAL A 396 8.35 57.00 -16.05
CA VAL A 396 8.78 57.76 -17.22
C VAL A 396 7.76 58.84 -17.59
N LEU A 397 6.47 58.49 -17.67
CA LEU A 397 5.41 59.45 -18.01
C LEU A 397 5.30 60.60 -17.01
N VAL A 398 5.48 60.33 -15.71
CA VAL A 398 5.54 61.39 -14.69
C VAL A 398 6.73 62.31 -14.93
N GLY A 399 7.91 61.77 -15.23
CA GLY A 399 9.09 62.57 -15.57
C GLY A 399 8.89 63.43 -16.83
N GLU A 400 8.31 62.87 -17.89
CA GLU A 400 7.97 63.61 -19.12
C GLU A 400 6.94 64.71 -18.84
N LYS A 401 5.92 64.44 -18.03
CA LYS A 401 4.92 65.43 -17.61
C LYS A 401 5.57 66.59 -16.85
N GLU A 402 6.48 66.30 -15.92
CA GLU A 402 7.20 67.33 -15.18
C GLU A 402 8.07 68.19 -16.10
N GLN A 403 8.77 67.56 -17.05
CA GLN A 403 9.55 68.27 -18.07
C GLN A 403 8.68 69.20 -18.91
N LEU A 404 7.54 68.72 -19.43
CA LEU A 404 6.60 69.53 -20.21
C LEU A 404 6.05 70.71 -19.40
N LEU A 405 5.80 70.54 -18.10
CA LEU A 405 5.36 71.63 -17.23
C LEU A 405 6.45 72.69 -17.04
N VAL A 406 7.72 72.29 -16.94
CA VAL A 406 8.85 73.24 -16.92
C VAL A 406 8.92 74.02 -18.23
N ASP A 407 8.85 73.33 -19.36
CA ASP A 407 8.93 73.95 -20.69
C ASP A 407 7.77 74.93 -20.92
N LEU A 408 6.55 74.57 -20.51
CA LEU A 408 5.38 75.46 -20.56
C LEU A 408 5.58 76.72 -19.72
N ARG A 409 6.14 76.60 -18.50
CA ARG A 409 6.44 77.77 -17.66
C ARG A 409 7.49 78.68 -18.30
N LEU A 410 8.54 78.10 -18.90
CA LEU A 410 9.56 78.87 -19.61
C LEU A 410 8.96 79.62 -20.81
N LEU A 411 8.12 78.96 -21.60
CA LEU A 411 7.38 79.55 -22.72
C LEU A 411 6.46 80.69 -22.25
N GLN A 412 5.67 80.46 -21.19
CA GLN A 412 4.80 81.48 -20.60
C GLN A 412 5.61 82.69 -20.12
N ASN A 413 6.73 82.48 -19.43
CA ASN A 413 7.61 83.55 -18.98
C ASN A 413 8.18 84.34 -20.15
N ARG A 414 8.64 83.67 -21.22
CA ARG A 414 9.15 84.34 -22.42
C ARG A 414 8.06 85.12 -23.14
N HIS A 415 6.85 84.57 -23.23
CA HIS A 415 5.70 85.25 -23.80
C HIS A 415 5.36 86.53 -23.01
N GLN A 416 5.35 86.45 -21.68
CA GLN A 416 5.12 87.61 -20.80
C GLN A 416 6.22 88.68 -20.96
N GLN A 417 7.48 88.26 -21.10
CA GLN A 417 8.60 89.18 -21.41
C GLN A 417 8.39 89.88 -22.76
N LEU A 418 8.04 89.13 -23.81
CA LEU A 418 7.79 89.69 -25.15
C LEU A 418 6.59 90.65 -25.15
N ILE A 419 5.52 90.35 -24.41
CA ILE A 419 4.40 91.28 -24.20
C ILE A 419 4.91 92.57 -23.53
N GLY A 420 5.71 92.45 -22.45
CA GLY A 420 6.30 93.61 -21.79
C GLY A 420 7.23 94.43 -22.69
N GLU A 421 8.05 93.78 -23.53
CA GLU A 421 8.89 94.42 -24.54
C GLU A 421 8.03 95.17 -25.58
N LEU A 422 6.95 94.55 -26.08
CA LEU A 422 6.00 95.18 -27.00
C LEU A 422 5.26 96.35 -26.36
N GLU A 423 4.82 96.25 -25.11
CA GLU A 423 4.17 97.33 -24.37
C GLU A 423 5.13 98.49 -24.10
N SER A 424 6.39 98.21 -23.77
CA SER A 424 7.46 99.20 -23.64
C SER A 424 7.75 99.91 -24.98
N MET A 425 7.79 99.16 -26.09
CA MET A 425 7.92 99.69 -27.46
C MET A 425 6.68 100.44 -27.94
N ARG A 426 5.50 100.14 -27.37
CA ARG A 426 4.23 100.86 -27.63
C ARG A 426 4.13 102.14 -26.80
N ASN A 427 5.08 102.41 -25.91
CA ASN A 427 5.15 103.63 -25.13
C ASN A 427 6.28 104.61 -25.53
N PRO A 428 6.29 105.12 -26.77
CA PRO A 428 6.69 106.49 -27.03
C PRO A 428 5.44 107.36 -27.10
N ARG A 429 5.40 108.39 -26.24
CA ARG A 429 4.64 109.64 -26.39
C ARG A 429 3.81 109.73 -27.69
N SER A 430 2.50 109.49 -27.61
CA SER A 430 1.57 110.02 -28.61
C SER A 430 0.18 110.05 -28.02
N GLY A 431 -0.22 111.23 -27.51
CA GLY A 431 -1.61 111.51 -27.23
C GLY A 431 -2.32 111.76 -28.54
N TYR A 432 -3.28 110.92 -28.89
CA TYR A 432 -4.52 111.30 -29.57
C TYR A 432 -5.59 110.23 -29.29
N PRO A 433 -6.82 110.63 -28.91
CA PRO A 433 -7.90 109.70 -28.61
C PRO A 433 -8.54 109.24 -29.92
N HIS A 434 -8.59 107.93 -30.17
CA HIS A 434 -9.43 107.38 -31.22
C HIS A 434 -10.73 106.85 -30.60
N PRO A 435 -11.90 107.36 -31.03
CA PRO A 435 -13.19 106.88 -30.57
C PRO A 435 -13.57 105.56 -31.29
N GLU A 436 -14.37 104.78 -30.59
CA GLU A 436 -15.39 103.86 -31.11
C GLU A 436 -14.96 102.79 -32.14
N SER A 437 -14.79 101.58 -31.62
CA SER A 437 -15.20 100.37 -32.32
C SER A 437 -15.74 99.36 -31.31
N GLN A 438 -16.81 99.73 -30.61
CA GLN A 438 -17.71 98.76 -29.98
C GLN A 438 -18.53 98.08 -31.09
N ARG A 439 -17.91 97.16 -31.82
CA ARG A 439 -18.67 96.04 -32.38
C ARG A 439 -18.83 95.06 -31.24
N THR A 440 -20.05 94.90 -30.74
CA THR A 440 -20.41 93.79 -29.84
C THR A 440 -19.97 92.49 -30.51
N ARG A 441 -18.81 91.96 -30.10
CA ARG A 441 -18.26 90.72 -30.63
C ARG A 441 -19.18 89.60 -30.13
N GLN A 442 -20.06 89.13 -31.00
CA GLN A 442 -20.84 87.94 -30.72
C GLN A 442 -19.91 86.73 -30.84
N PHE A 443 -19.80 85.95 -29.78
CA PHE A 443 -19.00 84.74 -29.75
C PHE A 443 -19.88 83.55 -30.10
N ARG A 444 -19.35 82.57 -30.85
CA ARG A 444 -20.14 81.44 -31.35
C ARG A 444 -19.61 80.14 -30.77
N CYS A 445 -20.47 79.31 -30.20
CA CYS A 445 -20.07 77.98 -29.72
C CYS A 445 -19.69 77.10 -30.93
N PRO A 446 -18.48 76.50 -30.96
CA PRO A 446 -18.07 75.66 -32.07
C PRO A 446 -18.85 74.32 -32.14
N VAL A 447 -19.46 73.89 -31.04
CA VAL A 447 -20.20 72.61 -30.94
C VAL A 447 -21.64 72.76 -31.43
N CYS A 448 -22.38 73.76 -30.93
CA CYS A 448 -23.81 73.91 -31.25
C CYS A 448 -24.15 75.19 -32.04
N SER A 449 -23.15 76.01 -32.41
CA SER A 449 -23.32 77.26 -33.18
C SER A 449 -24.16 78.36 -32.52
N ARG A 450 -24.52 78.26 -31.23
CA ARG A 450 -25.21 79.34 -30.50
C ARG A 450 -24.33 80.57 -30.31
N LEU A 451 -24.96 81.75 -30.35
CA LEU A 451 -24.30 83.06 -30.22
C LEU A 451 -24.42 83.59 -28.79
N PHE A 452 -23.32 84.14 -28.29
CA PHE A 452 -23.16 84.66 -26.94
C PHE A 452 -22.60 86.09 -27.00
N THR A 453 -23.05 86.95 -26.08
CA THR A 453 -22.68 88.36 -26.04
C THR A 453 -21.36 88.62 -25.31
N ASP A 454 -20.90 87.67 -24.51
CA ASP A 454 -19.69 87.75 -23.71
C ASP A 454 -18.96 86.40 -23.68
N LEU A 455 -17.65 86.45 -23.49
CA LEU A 455 -16.78 85.26 -23.54
C LEU A 455 -16.99 84.34 -22.33
N SER A 456 -17.46 84.89 -21.19
CA SER A 456 -17.65 84.12 -19.97
C SER A 456 -18.85 83.17 -20.10
N THR A 457 -19.99 83.65 -20.62
CA THR A 457 -21.15 82.79 -20.91
C THR A 457 -20.86 81.77 -22.01
N LEU A 458 -20.08 82.13 -23.03
CA LEU A 458 -19.61 81.17 -24.03
C LEU A 458 -18.79 80.05 -23.38
N ASN A 459 -17.80 80.37 -22.54
CA ASN A 459 -16.94 79.36 -21.92
C ASN A 459 -17.71 78.42 -20.99
N SER A 460 -18.66 78.95 -20.20
CA SER A 460 -19.54 78.11 -19.38
C SER A 460 -20.36 77.17 -20.25
N HIS A 461 -20.97 77.70 -21.32
CA HIS A 461 -21.76 76.89 -22.24
C HIS A 461 -20.93 75.87 -23.00
N VAL A 462 -19.70 76.18 -23.42
CA VAL A 462 -18.84 75.24 -24.14
C VAL A 462 -18.48 74.04 -23.26
N ASN A 463 -18.18 74.25 -21.98
CA ASN A 463 -17.94 73.16 -21.04
C ASN A 463 -19.20 72.28 -20.88
N ASP A 464 -20.38 72.90 -20.63
CA ASP A 464 -21.65 72.17 -20.53
C ASP A 464 -22.03 71.44 -21.84
N CYS A 465 -21.65 72.01 -22.99
CA CYS A 465 -21.97 71.47 -24.30
C CYS A 465 -21.02 70.34 -24.71
N LEU A 466 -19.80 70.29 -24.17
CA LEU A 466 -18.86 69.17 -24.32
C LEU A 466 -19.24 67.99 -23.42
N ASP A 467 -19.65 68.27 -22.17
CA ASP A 467 -20.04 67.22 -21.22
C ASP A 467 -21.35 66.48 -21.63
N ASN A 468 -22.22 67.14 -22.40
CA ASN A 468 -23.46 66.54 -22.91
C ASN A 468 -23.33 65.89 -24.31
N THR A 469 -22.15 65.92 -24.94
CA THR A 469 -21.94 65.23 -26.24
C THR A 469 -21.47 63.77 -26.11
N ASP A 470 -21.16 63.31 -24.89
CA ASP A 470 -20.68 61.95 -24.60
C ASP A 470 -21.75 60.99 -24.04
N ASN A 471 -23.04 61.25 -24.32
CA ASN A 471 -24.12 60.34 -23.95
C ASN A 471 -25.01 60.04 -25.17
N PRO A 472 -24.84 58.90 -25.88
CA PRO A 472 -25.90 58.34 -26.70
C PRO A 472 -27.10 57.87 -25.86
#